data_AF-A0A849UHM3-F1
#
_entry.id   AF-A0A849UHM3-F1
#
_cell.length_a   1.000
_cell.length_b   1.000
_cell.length_c   1.000
_cell.angle_alpha   90.00
_cell.angle_beta   90.00
_cell.angle_gamma   90.00
#
_symmetry.space_group_name_H-M   'P 1'
#
loop_
_entity.id
_entity.type
_entity.pdbx_description
1 polymer ?
#
loop_
_entity_poly.entity_id
_entity_poly.type
_entity_poly.pdbx_seq_one_letter_code
_entity_poly.pdbx_strand_id
1 'polypeptide(L)'
;MQKFSDVLQTLDDASHVQRIELFNNDGSPAGVIENKPGSQGSVKVYYHLYRMYGEISLDAAVEGLSLFAEHTGDAENCPGKHPNVDRLLNLLEDEQPLKVKVTEK
;
A
#
# COMPACT_ATOMS: atom_id res chain seq x y z
N MET A 1 -18.77 -7.92 -4.36
CA MET A 1 -17.49 -7.25 -4.04
C MET A 1 -16.66 -7.26 -5.31
N GLN A 2 -16.10 -6.13 -5.72
CA GLN A 2 -15.18 -6.05 -6.87
C GLN A 2 -13.92 -6.88 -6.55
N LYS A 3 -13.34 -7.58 -7.52
CA LYS A 3 -12.09 -8.33 -7.30
C LYS A 3 -10.90 -7.39 -7.31
N PHE A 4 -9.85 -7.72 -6.55
CA PHE A 4 -8.61 -6.95 -6.54
C PHE A 4 -8.02 -6.78 -7.94
N SER A 5 -8.08 -7.82 -8.78
CA SER A 5 -7.66 -7.75 -10.18
C SER A 5 -8.39 -6.70 -11.00
N ASP A 6 -9.68 -6.49 -10.72
CA ASP A 6 -10.52 -5.51 -11.41
C ASP A 6 -10.23 -4.10 -10.89
N VAL A 7 -9.94 -3.95 -9.59
CA VAL A 7 -9.50 -2.67 -9.00
C VAL A 7 -8.16 -2.24 -9.62
N LEU A 8 -7.21 -3.15 -9.81
CA LEU A 8 -5.91 -2.82 -10.41
C LEU A 8 -5.98 -2.28 -11.84
N GLN A 9 -7.10 -2.51 -12.54
CA GLN A 9 -7.35 -1.96 -13.88
C GLN A 9 -7.86 -0.52 -13.84
N THR A 10 -8.37 -0.05 -12.71
CA THR A 10 -8.84 1.34 -12.53
C THR A 10 -7.74 2.27 -12.03
N LEU A 11 -6.61 1.71 -11.56
CA LEU A 11 -5.46 2.47 -11.09
C LEU A 11 -4.49 2.79 -12.22
N ASP A 12 -3.85 3.95 -12.11
CA ASP A 12 -2.78 4.40 -13.02
C ASP A 12 -1.67 3.35 -13.19
N ASP A 13 -0.92 3.48 -14.29
CA ASP A 13 0.27 2.66 -14.49
C ASP A 13 1.35 2.97 -13.44
N ALA A 14 2.02 1.93 -12.95
CA ALA A 14 3.14 2.04 -12.02
C ALA A 14 4.32 1.15 -12.47
N SER A 15 4.42 0.82 -13.76
CA SER A 15 5.45 -0.07 -14.30
C SER A 15 6.85 0.58 -14.32
N HIS A 16 6.90 1.91 -14.30
CA HIS A 16 8.10 2.73 -14.17
C HIS A 16 8.62 2.83 -12.73
N VAL A 17 7.78 2.58 -11.72
CA VAL A 17 8.20 2.55 -10.32
C VAL A 17 9.11 1.35 -10.08
N GLN A 18 10.31 1.59 -9.55
CA GLN A 18 11.25 0.53 -9.17
C GLN A 18 10.94 -0.02 -7.78
N ARG A 19 10.72 0.89 -6.81
CA ARG A 19 10.34 0.55 -5.44
C ARG A 19 9.72 1.74 -4.72
N ILE A 20 8.98 1.44 -3.66
CA ILE A 20 8.42 2.40 -2.72
C ILE A 20 9.04 2.12 -1.36
N GLU A 21 9.73 3.10 -0.80
CA GLU A 21 10.32 3.05 0.53
C GLU A 21 9.41 3.81 1.50
N LEU A 22 9.15 3.23 2.66
CA LEU A 22 8.27 3.76 3.70
C LEU A 22 9.08 4.07 4.94
N PHE A 23 8.75 5.17 5.60
CA PHE A 23 9.44 5.64 6.80
C PHE A 23 8.44 6.08 7.87
N ASN A 24 8.79 5.84 9.12
CA ASN A 24 8.06 6.40 10.25
C ASN A 24 8.28 7.93 10.32
N ASN A 25 7.50 8.60 11.16
CA ASN A 25 7.59 10.06 11.33
C ASN A 25 8.98 10.55 11.76
N ASP A 26 9.69 9.74 12.56
CA ASP A 26 11.06 9.98 13.02
C ASP A 26 12.14 9.72 11.94
N GLY A 27 11.74 9.28 10.74
CA GLY A 27 12.62 8.98 9.62
C GLY A 27 13.23 7.58 9.65
N SER A 28 12.89 6.73 10.63
CA SER A 28 13.33 5.34 10.65
C SER A 28 12.64 4.53 9.53
N PRO A 29 13.33 3.55 8.90
CA PRO A 29 12.74 2.73 7.86
C PRO A 29 11.59 1.85 8.40
N ALA A 30 10.43 1.89 7.73
CA ALA A 30 9.23 1.13 8.07
C ALA A 30 8.92 0.00 7.08
N GLY A 31 9.48 0.05 5.87
CA GLY A 31 9.35 -1.02 4.89
C GLY A 31 9.73 -0.61 3.47
N VAL A 32 9.84 -1.60 2.60
CA VAL A 32 10.10 -1.40 1.16
C VAL A 32 9.19 -2.31 0.36
N ILE A 33 8.57 -1.77 -0.69
CA ILE A 33 7.79 -2.50 -1.68
C ILE A 33 8.55 -2.41 -3.01
N GLU A 34 9.28 -3.48 -3.33
CA GLU A 34 9.97 -3.60 -4.62
C GLU A 34 8.96 -3.94 -5.72
N ASN A 35 9.15 -3.40 -6.94
CA ASN A 35 8.35 -3.80 -8.09
C ASN A 35 8.90 -5.11 -8.68
N LYS A 36 8.39 -6.24 -8.16
CA LYS A 36 8.78 -7.60 -8.55
C LYS A 36 7.54 -8.51 -8.65
N PRO A 37 7.64 -9.69 -9.30
CA PRO A 37 6.53 -10.63 -9.33
C PRO A 37 5.98 -10.92 -7.93
N GLY A 38 4.66 -10.80 -7.76
CA GLY A 38 3.96 -10.96 -6.48
C GLY A 38 3.69 -9.67 -5.70
N SER A 39 4.40 -8.56 -5.95
CA SER A 39 4.19 -7.27 -5.25
C SER A 39 3.69 -6.15 -6.15
N GLN A 40 3.57 -6.38 -7.46
CA GLN A 40 3.17 -5.36 -8.45
C GLN A 40 1.80 -4.73 -8.15
N GLY A 41 0.85 -5.53 -7.64
CA GLY A 41 -0.44 -5.02 -7.18
C GLY A 41 -0.30 -4.04 -6.03
N SER A 42 0.51 -4.37 -5.02
CA SER A 42 0.80 -3.45 -3.91
C SER A 42 1.56 -2.20 -4.37
N VAL A 43 2.48 -2.31 -5.35
CA VAL A 43 3.15 -1.14 -5.92
C VAL A 43 2.13 -0.18 -6.56
N LYS A 44 1.19 -0.70 -7.35
CA LYS A 44 0.11 0.13 -7.94
C LYS A 44 -0.73 0.82 -6.86
N VAL A 45 -1.19 0.09 -5.85
CA VAL A 45 -2.00 0.65 -4.76
C VAL A 45 -1.21 1.73 -4.00
N TYR A 46 -0.02 1.42 -3.51
CA TYR A 46 0.78 2.38 -2.73
C TYR A 46 1.24 3.58 -3.55
N TYR A 47 1.50 3.42 -4.85
CA TYR A 47 1.79 4.55 -5.73
C TYR A 47 0.58 5.46 -5.90
N HIS A 48 -0.61 4.89 -6.12
CA HIS A 48 -1.85 5.65 -6.18
C HIS A 48 -2.10 6.43 -4.89
N LEU A 49 -1.97 5.79 -3.72
CA LEU A 49 -2.11 6.45 -2.42
C LEU A 49 -1.11 7.60 -2.26
N TYR A 50 0.17 7.37 -2.60
CA TYR A 50 1.17 8.43 -2.59
C TYR A 50 0.82 9.61 -3.51
N ARG A 51 0.30 9.34 -4.71
CA ARG A 51 -0.10 10.38 -5.69
C ARG A 51 -1.27 11.22 -5.17
N MET A 52 -2.20 10.61 -4.46
CA MET A 52 -3.40 11.28 -3.93
C MET A 52 -3.14 12.02 -2.62
N TYR A 53 -2.32 11.45 -1.73
CA TYR A 53 -2.17 11.92 -0.36
C TYR A 53 -0.78 12.45 0.00
N GLY A 54 0.24 12.16 -0.80
CA GLY A 54 1.65 12.52 -0.54
C GLY A 54 2.36 11.63 0.49
N GLU A 55 1.61 10.95 1.35
CA GLU A 55 2.07 9.99 2.35
C GLU A 55 1.01 8.89 2.55
N ILE A 56 1.31 7.85 3.34
CA ILE A 56 0.28 6.92 3.80
C ILE A 56 -0.30 7.48 5.09
N SER A 57 -1.26 8.39 4.96
CA SER A 57 -2.06 8.93 6.07
C SER A 57 -3.15 7.94 6.51
N LEU A 58 -3.91 8.27 7.56
CA LEU A 58 -5.09 7.48 7.97
C LEU A 58 -6.11 7.37 6.83
N ASP A 59 -6.42 8.49 6.17
CA ASP A 59 -7.34 8.52 5.03
C ASP A 59 -6.80 7.66 3.86
N ALA A 60 -5.49 7.73 3.59
CA ALA A 60 -4.85 6.90 2.58
C ALA A 60 -4.92 5.41 2.92
N ALA A 61 -4.77 5.04 4.20
CA ALA A 61 -4.89 3.66 4.63
C ALA A 61 -6.33 3.13 4.51
N VAL A 62 -7.34 3.93 4.85
CA VAL A 62 -8.75 3.57 4.63
C VAL A 62 -9.04 3.34 3.15
N GLU A 63 -8.60 4.26 2.26
CA GLU A 63 -8.74 4.06 0.83
C GLU A 63 -7.98 2.81 0.35
N GLY A 64 -6.74 2.64 0.81
CA GLY A 64 -5.90 1.49 0.45
C GLY A 64 -6.53 0.15 0.79
N LEU A 65 -7.12 0.02 1.99
CA LEU A 65 -7.86 -1.18 2.38
C LEU A 65 -9.09 -1.42 1.50
N SER A 66 -9.77 -0.37 1.06
CA SER A 66 -10.85 -0.52 0.07
C SER A 66 -10.30 -1.02 -1.28
N LEU A 67 -9.17 -0.48 -1.73
CA LEU A 67 -8.52 -0.85 -2.99
C LEU A 67 -7.97 -2.29 -2.99
N PHE A 68 -7.56 -2.81 -1.84
CA PHE A 68 -7.14 -4.22 -1.71
C PHE A 68 -8.29 -5.23 -1.76
N ALA A 69 -9.54 -4.76 -1.76
CA ALA A 69 -10.74 -5.57 -1.99
C ALA A 69 -10.80 -6.84 -1.11
N GLU A 70 -10.91 -8.04 -1.71
CA GLU A 70 -10.98 -9.30 -0.97
C GLU A 70 -9.75 -9.60 -0.11
N HIS A 71 -8.60 -8.97 -0.36
CA HIS A 71 -7.40 -9.18 0.45
C HIS A 71 -7.46 -8.50 1.81
N THR A 72 -8.27 -7.46 1.97
CA THR A 72 -8.50 -6.82 3.27
C THR A 72 -9.18 -7.78 4.23
N GLY A 73 -10.32 -8.36 3.84
CA GLY A 73 -10.98 -9.36 4.66
C GLY A 73 -10.13 -10.61 4.90
N ASP A 74 -9.31 -11.03 3.93
CA ASP A 74 -8.40 -12.16 4.11
C ASP A 74 -7.26 -11.83 5.11
N ALA A 75 -6.75 -10.59 5.12
CA ALA A 75 -5.73 -10.14 6.08
C ALA A 75 -6.29 -10.06 7.51
N GLU A 76 -7.50 -9.52 7.69
CA GLU A 76 -8.19 -9.48 8.99
C GLU A 76 -8.38 -10.89 9.59
N ASN A 77 -8.67 -11.89 8.75
CA ASN A 77 -8.87 -13.27 9.20
C ASN A 77 -7.57 -14.08 9.29
N CYS A 78 -6.50 -13.64 8.63
CA CYS A 78 -5.21 -14.33 8.59
C CYS A 78 -4.04 -13.31 8.72
N PRO A 79 -3.81 -12.74 9.92
CA PRO A 79 -2.77 -11.74 10.13
C PRO A 79 -1.38 -12.20 9.64
N GLY A 80 -0.70 -11.34 8.90
CA GLY A 80 0.63 -11.59 8.33
C GLY A 80 0.64 -12.28 6.96
N LYS A 81 -0.52 -12.67 6.43
CA LYS A 81 -0.65 -13.27 5.09
C LYS A 81 -0.46 -12.25 3.96
N HIS A 82 -0.80 -10.99 4.21
CA HIS A 82 -0.76 -9.91 3.22
C HIS A 82 0.03 -8.73 3.76
N PRO A 83 1.38 -8.78 3.81
CA PRO A 83 2.18 -7.81 4.57
C PRO A 83 1.91 -6.33 4.26
N ASN A 84 1.49 -6.00 3.05
CA ASN A 84 1.17 -4.63 2.66
C ASN A 84 -0.26 -4.20 3.03
N VAL A 85 -1.19 -5.15 3.20
CA VAL A 85 -2.54 -4.92 3.73
C VAL A 85 -2.47 -4.85 5.26
N ASP A 86 -1.77 -5.81 5.88
CA ASP A 86 -1.47 -5.85 7.31
C ASP A 86 -0.85 -4.52 7.78
N ARG A 87 0.07 -3.95 6.97
CA ARG A 87 0.65 -2.64 7.26
C ARG A 87 -0.38 -1.51 7.35
N LEU A 88 -1.38 -1.49 6.47
CA LEU A 88 -2.41 -0.45 6.49
C LEU A 88 -3.36 -0.64 7.68
N LEU A 89 -3.69 -1.90 8.04
CA LEU A 89 -4.46 -2.21 9.24
C LEU A 89 -3.73 -1.72 10.50
N ASN A 90 -2.46 -2.07 10.65
CA ASN A 90 -1.64 -1.63 11.79
C ASN A 90 -1.48 -0.11 11.83
N LEU A 91 -1.35 0.55 10.68
CA LEU A 91 -1.26 2.01 10.61
C LEU A 91 -2.51 2.68 11.21
N LEU A 92 -3.70 2.13 10.92
CA LEU A 92 -4.96 2.63 11.45
C LEU A 92 -5.11 2.34 12.95
N GLU A 93 -4.60 1.20 13.43
CA GLU A 93 -4.61 0.85 14.85
C GLU A 93 -3.66 1.73 15.66
N ASP A 94 -2.44 1.93 15.16
CA ASP A 94 -1.39 2.69 15.85
C ASP A 94 -1.52 4.21 15.69
N GLU A 95 -2.37 4.66 14.76
CA GLU A 95 -2.53 6.05 14.33
C GLU A 95 -1.22 6.73 13.89
N GLN A 96 -0.35 5.98 13.19
CA GLN A 96 1.01 6.43 12.83
C GLN A 96 1.24 6.47 11.31
N PRO A 97 1.00 7.63 10.66
CA PRO A 97 1.25 7.82 9.23
C PRO A 97 2.68 7.46 8.79
N LEU A 98 2.82 7.01 7.55
CA LEU A 98 4.11 6.67 6.95
C LEU A 98 4.48 7.63 5.83
N LYS A 99 5.68 8.19 5.92
CA LYS A 99 6.29 8.96 4.83
C LYS A 99 6.68 8.03 3.70
N VAL A 100 6.55 8.50 2.47
CA VAL A 100 6.79 7.72 1.25
C VAL A 100 7.92 8.32 0.44
N LYS A 101 8.81 7.46 -0.07
CA LYS A 101 9.78 7.80 -1.10
C LYS A 101 9.63 6.83 -2.27
N VAL A 102 9.32 7.36 -3.45
CA VAL A 102 9.23 6.58 -4.68
C VAL A 102 10.55 6.68 -5.45
N THR A 103 11.05 5.54 -5.93
CA THR A 103 12.16 5.49 -6.88
C THR A 103 11.63 5.01 -8.23
N GLU A 104 11.87 5.77 -9.30
CA GLU A 104 11.41 5.49 -10.67
C GLU A 104 12.62 5.18 -11.58
N LYS A 105 12.38 4.66 -12.79
CA LYS A 105 13.41 4.36 -13.81
C LYS A 105 13.86 5.58 -14.60
#